data_AF-A0A9C6TIC4-F1
#
_entry.id   AF-A0A9C6TIC4-F1
#
_cell.length_a   1.000
_cell.length_b   1.000
_cell.length_c   1.000
_cell.angle_alpha   90.00
_cell.angle_beta   90.00
_cell.angle_gamma   90.00
#
_symmetry.space_group_name_H-M   'P 1'
#
loop_
_entity.id
_entity.type
_entity.pdbx_description
1 polymer ?
#
loop_
_entity_poly.entity_id
_entity_poly.type
_entity_poly.pdbx_seq_one_letter_code
_entity_poly.pdbx_strand_id
1 'polypeptide(L)'
;MSTIADLHRKKKQIVVPVFYHVPSSNVRRQAGPYLDHFNLQQSRYPEETINKWKTDMTYLSNVYGFDIVDSNGQEPNHLERIIGDVAKKLNHSFTLITSDLIGIQPRVAELERSC
;
A
#
# COMPACT_ATOMS: atom_id res chain seq x y z
N MET A 1 -11.11 4.47 3.27
CA MET A 1 -10.98 4.15 1.84
C MET A 1 -11.29 5.37 0.97
N SER A 2 -12.47 5.98 1.09
CA SER A 2 -12.91 7.04 0.19
C SER A 2 -12.01 8.26 0.10
N THR A 3 -11.44 8.70 1.22
CA THR A 3 -10.51 9.84 1.21
C THR A 3 -9.30 9.60 0.32
N ILE A 4 -8.70 8.40 0.35
CA ILE A 4 -7.52 8.07 -0.45
C ILE A 4 -7.87 8.02 -1.94
N ALA A 5 -9.00 7.39 -2.29
CA ALA A 5 -9.48 7.32 -3.66
C ALA A 5 -9.80 8.73 -4.22
N ASP A 6 -10.39 9.60 -3.42
CA ASP A 6 -10.66 10.99 -3.78
C ASP A 6 -9.39 11.82 -3.97
N LEU A 7 -8.39 11.65 -3.08
CA LEU A 7 -7.09 12.32 -3.23
C LEU A 7 -6.37 11.87 -4.49
N HIS A 8 -6.39 10.58 -4.81
CA HIS A 8 -5.80 10.05 -6.03
C HIS A 8 -6.51 10.62 -7.29
N ARG A 9 -7.84 10.56 -7.33
CA ARG A 9 -8.65 11.07 -8.48
C ARG A 9 -8.53 12.57 -8.68
N LYS A 10 -8.66 13.36 -7.60
CA LYS A 10 -8.85 14.81 -7.68
C LYS A 10 -7.56 15.59 -7.50
N LYS A 11 -6.64 15.09 -6.68
CA LYS A 11 -5.39 15.79 -6.31
C LYS A 11 -4.14 15.15 -6.91
N LYS A 12 -4.30 14.12 -7.75
CA LYS A 12 -3.17 13.37 -8.36
C LYS A 12 -2.19 12.84 -7.32
N GLN A 13 -2.67 12.55 -6.11
CA GLN A 13 -1.85 11.93 -5.07
C GLN A 13 -1.35 10.57 -5.57
N ILE A 14 -0.05 10.31 -5.45
CA ILE A 14 0.51 8.99 -5.78
C ILE A 14 -0.02 7.98 -4.75
N VAL A 15 -0.63 6.91 -5.24
CA VAL A 15 -1.10 5.78 -4.43
C VAL A 15 -0.52 4.50 -5.01
N VAL A 16 0.05 3.67 -4.14
CA VAL A 16 0.61 2.37 -4.50
C VAL A 16 -0.13 1.30 -3.69
N PRO A 17 -1.15 0.63 -4.27
CA PRO A 17 -1.85 -0.46 -3.61
C PRO A 17 -0.92 -1.67 -3.38
N VAL A 18 -1.02 -2.27 -2.21
CA VAL A 18 -0.35 -3.53 -1.87
C VAL A 18 -1.43 -4.52 -1.42
N PHE A 19 -1.54 -5.64 -2.12
CA PHE A 19 -2.48 -6.71 -1.83
C PHE A 19 -1.72 -7.89 -1.23
N TYR A 20 -1.81 -8.01 0.09
CA TYR A 20 -1.03 -8.96 0.88
C TYR A 20 -1.85 -10.21 1.19
N HIS A 21 -1.40 -11.38 0.72
CA HIS A 21 -2.09 -12.68 0.81
C HIS A 21 -3.53 -12.67 0.27
N VAL A 22 -3.85 -11.69 -0.57
CA VAL A 22 -5.15 -11.50 -1.18
C VAL A 22 -4.92 -11.10 -2.62
N PRO A 23 -5.50 -11.82 -3.60
CA PRO A 23 -5.45 -11.37 -4.99
C PRO A 23 -6.18 -10.02 -5.16
N SER A 24 -5.56 -9.06 -5.85
CA SER A 24 -6.20 -7.80 -6.27
C SER A 24 -7.57 -8.00 -6.92
N SER A 25 -7.76 -9.11 -7.64
CA SER A 25 -9.03 -9.48 -8.27
C SER A 25 -10.18 -9.67 -7.29
N ASN A 26 -9.92 -10.21 -6.09
CA ASN A 26 -10.91 -10.36 -5.02
C ASN A 26 -11.31 -9.00 -4.46
N VAL A 27 -10.35 -8.09 -4.28
CA VAL A 27 -10.62 -6.70 -3.86
C VAL A 27 -11.43 -5.96 -4.92
N ARG A 28 -11.06 -6.11 -6.20
CA ARG A 28 -11.69 -5.45 -7.34
C ARG A 28 -13.14 -5.81 -7.56
N ARG A 29 -13.43 -7.10 -7.42
CA ARG A 29 -14.76 -7.69 -7.65
C ARG A 29 -15.56 -7.82 -6.36
N GLN A 30 -14.98 -7.44 -5.23
CA GLN A 30 -15.53 -7.68 -3.90
C GLN A 30 -15.98 -9.13 -3.74
N ALA A 31 -15.10 -10.06 -4.14
CA ALA A 31 -15.34 -11.50 -4.11
C ALA A 31 -14.64 -12.15 -2.91
N GLY A 32 -14.99 -13.40 -2.62
CA GLY A 32 -14.45 -14.13 -1.47
C GLY A 32 -14.76 -13.41 -0.15
N PRO A 33 -13.78 -13.23 0.75
CA PRO A 33 -14.00 -12.64 2.07
C PRO A 33 -14.63 -11.24 2.04
N TYR A 34 -14.41 -10.47 0.96
CA TYR A 34 -14.96 -9.13 0.81
C TYR A 34 -16.46 -9.14 0.57
N LEU A 35 -16.97 -10.15 -0.14
CA LEU A 35 -18.40 -10.28 -0.40
C LEU A 35 -19.16 -10.49 0.91
N ASP A 36 -18.69 -11.46 1.71
CA ASP A 36 -19.28 -11.82 2.99
C ASP A 36 -19.22 -10.63 3.96
N HIS A 37 -18.08 -9.92 3.98
CA HIS A 37 -17.94 -8.72 4.78
C HIS A 37 -18.95 -7.64 4.39
N PHE A 38 -19.10 -7.34 3.10
CA PHE A 38 -20.06 -6.33 2.65
C PHE A 38 -21.51 -6.73 2.95
N ASN A 39 -21.86 -8.01 2.86
CA ASN A 39 -23.20 -8.49 3.22
C ASN A 39 -23.49 -8.29 4.71
N LEU A 40 -22.52 -8.58 5.58
CA LEU A 40 -22.67 -8.37 7.02
C LEU A 40 -22.86 -6.89 7.39
N GLN A 41 -22.13 -6.00 6.71
CA GLN A 41 -22.15 -4.56 6.99
C GLN A 41 -23.41 -3.84 6.49
N GLN A 42 -24.22 -4.44 5.62
CA GLN A 42 -25.48 -3.85 5.15
C GLN A 42 -26.47 -3.57 6.30
N SER A 43 -26.39 -4.35 7.39
CA SER A 43 -27.21 -4.10 8.59
C SER A 43 -26.77 -2.89 9.43
N ARG A 44 -25.53 -2.41 9.22
CA ARG A 44 -24.88 -1.41 10.08
C ARG A 44 -24.68 -0.05 9.41
N TYR A 45 -24.60 -0.04 8.08
CA TYR A 45 -24.29 1.17 7.32
C TYR A 45 -25.32 1.40 6.21
N PRO A 46 -25.59 2.67 5.87
CA PRO A 46 -26.42 3.00 4.72
C PRO A 46 -25.88 2.38 3.44
N GLU A 47 -26.79 1.99 2.55
CA GLU A 47 -26.44 1.41 1.25
C GLU A 47 -25.49 2.33 0.45
N GLU A 48 -25.71 3.64 0.50
CA GLU A 48 -24.83 4.63 -0.15
C GLU A 48 -23.38 4.52 0.31
N THR A 49 -23.15 4.36 1.62
CA THR A 49 -21.81 4.20 2.20
C THR A 49 -21.15 2.92 1.73
N ILE A 50 -21.89 1.81 1.72
CA ILE A 50 -21.41 0.52 1.24
C ILE A 50 -21.04 0.60 -0.25
N ASN A 51 -21.92 1.18 -1.06
CA ASN A 51 -21.70 1.34 -2.50
C ASN A 51 -20.48 2.23 -2.77
N LYS A 52 -20.30 3.32 -2.02
CA LYS A 52 -19.13 4.17 -2.11
C LYS A 52 -17.84 3.41 -1.81
N TRP A 53 -17.81 2.61 -0.75
CA TRP A 53 -16.64 1.78 -0.43
C TRP A 53 -16.34 0.76 -1.53
N LYS A 54 -17.36 0.07 -2.07
CA LYS A 54 -17.19 -0.86 -3.20
C LYS A 54 -16.57 -0.16 -4.41
N THR A 55 -17.12 0.99 -4.81
CA THR A 55 -16.60 1.79 -5.93
C THR A 55 -15.15 2.23 -5.69
N ASP A 56 -14.82 2.71 -4.50
CA ASP A 56 -13.46 3.16 -4.18
C ASP A 56 -12.46 2.00 -4.13
N MET A 57 -12.87 0.84 -3.63
CA MET A 57 -12.04 -0.37 -3.64
C MET A 57 -11.82 -0.88 -5.06
N THR A 58 -12.87 -0.95 -5.90
CA THR A 58 -12.73 -1.28 -7.33
C THR A 58 -11.81 -0.29 -8.02
N TYR A 59 -11.94 1.01 -7.76
CA TYR A 59 -11.07 2.02 -8.34
C TYR A 59 -9.61 1.81 -7.94
N LEU A 60 -9.31 1.73 -6.63
CA LEU A 60 -7.95 1.57 -6.13
C LEU A 60 -7.34 0.22 -6.55
N SER A 61 -8.14 -0.83 -6.68
CA SER A 61 -7.66 -2.14 -7.15
C SER A 61 -7.23 -2.18 -8.61
N ASN A 62 -7.66 -1.20 -9.42
CA ASN A 62 -7.26 -1.06 -10.82
C ASN A 62 -6.05 -0.11 -10.98
N VAL A 63 -5.59 0.53 -9.91
CA VAL A 63 -4.33 1.29 -9.91
C VAL A 63 -3.16 0.30 -9.88
N TYR A 64 -2.07 0.62 -10.58
CA TYR A 64 -0.85 -0.19 -10.55
C TYR A 64 -0.35 -0.40 -9.12
N GLY A 65 -0.20 -1.66 -8.72
CA GLY A 65 0.17 -2.07 -7.36
C GLY A 65 0.82 -3.44 -7.33
N PHE A 66 0.95 -4.00 -6.13
CA PHE A 66 1.70 -5.22 -5.87
C PHE A 66 0.81 -6.30 -5.27
N ASP A 67 0.62 -7.39 -6.01
CA ASP A 67 0.06 -8.63 -5.46
C ASP A 67 1.20 -9.43 -4.79
N ILE A 68 1.14 -9.55 -3.47
CA ILE A 68 2.05 -10.37 -2.65
C ILE A 68 1.25 -11.59 -2.22
N VAL A 69 1.23 -12.61 -3.08
CA VAL A 69 0.63 -13.90 -2.76
C VAL A 69 1.79 -14.81 -2.36
N ASP A 70 2.09 -14.87 -1.07
CA ASP A 70 3.22 -15.66 -0.60
C ASP A 70 2.90 -17.14 -0.70
N SER A 71 3.73 -17.86 -1.45
CA SER A 71 3.74 -19.32 -1.47
C SER A 71 5.11 -19.89 -1.09
N ASN A 72 6.18 -19.06 -1.07
CA ASN A 72 7.57 -19.54 -1.08
C ASN A 72 8.54 -18.69 -0.22
N GLY A 73 8.06 -17.87 0.71
CA GLY A 73 8.93 -17.08 1.62
C GLY A 73 9.72 -15.97 0.94
N GLN A 74 9.15 -15.40 -0.14
CA GLN A 74 9.79 -14.35 -0.96
C GLN A 74 9.37 -12.94 -0.53
N GLU A 75 8.73 -12.79 0.63
CA GLU A 75 8.25 -11.50 1.14
C GLU A 75 9.34 -10.40 1.17
N PRO A 76 10.61 -10.68 1.56
CA PRO A 76 11.68 -9.68 1.50
C PRO A 76 11.91 -9.11 0.08
N ASN A 77 11.82 -9.94 -0.95
CA ASN A 77 12.01 -9.53 -2.35
C ASN A 77 10.88 -8.62 -2.84
N HIS A 78 9.66 -8.81 -2.34
CA HIS A 78 8.54 -7.92 -2.63
C HIS A 78 8.73 -6.54 -1.97
N LEU A 79 9.26 -6.51 -0.75
CA LEU A 79 9.52 -5.27 -0.02
C LEU A 79 10.55 -4.39 -0.74
N GLU A 80 11.68 -4.96 -1.16
CA GLU A 80 12.70 -4.23 -1.94
C GLU A 80 12.12 -3.64 -3.23
N ARG A 81 11.27 -4.40 -3.93
CA ARG A 81 10.61 -3.95 -5.16
C ARG A 81 9.66 -2.78 -4.91
N ILE A 82 8.89 -2.83 -3.82
CA ILE A 82 7.98 -1.74 -3.42
C ILE A 82 8.77 -0.49 -3.07
N ILE A 83 9.83 -0.61 -2.25
CA ILE A 83 10.69 0.53 -1.87
C ILE A 83 11.30 1.18 -3.12
N GLY A 84 11.82 0.37 -4.05
CA GLY A 84 12.38 0.87 -5.30
C GLY A 84 11.36 1.58 -6.19
N ASP A 85 10.12 1.06 -6.28
CA ASP A 85 9.04 1.69 -7.05
C ASP A 85 8.58 3.02 -6.43
N VAL A 86 8.41 3.07 -5.10
CA VAL A 86 8.06 4.29 -4.38
C VAL A 86 9.15 5.35 -4.54
N ALA A 87 10.42 4.98 -4.39
CA ALA A 87 11.55 5.90 -4.57
C ALA A 87 11.57 6.54 -5.97
N LYS A 88 11.36 5.73 -7.01
CA LYS A 88 11.25 6.21 -8.40
C LYS A 88 10.05 7.13 -8.60
N LYS A 89 8.86 6.75 -8.10
CA LYS A 89 7.63 7.54 -8.26
C LYS A 89 7.69 8.89 -7.55
N LEU A 90 8.38 8.97 -6.42
CA LEU A 90 8.58 10.22 -5.69
C LEU A 90 9.65 11.12 -6.32
N ASN A 91 10.28 10.68 -7.43
CA ASN A 91 11.36 11.39 -8.12
C ASN A 91 12.49 11.84 -7.19
N HIS A 92 12.69 11.09 -6.09
CA HIS A 92 13.72 11.35 -5.13
C HIS A 92 14.92 10.47 -5.50
N SER A 93 16.00 11.12 -5.94
CA SER A 93 17.30 10.76 -5.38
C SER A 93 17.12 10.83 -3.87
N PHE A 94 16.92 9.68 -3.23
CA PHE A 94 17.17 9.57 -1.80
C PHE A 94 18.65 9.88 -1.63
N THR A 95 18.98 11.15 -1.41
CA THR A 95 20.10 11.45 -0.54
C THR A 95 19.62 10.88 0.79
N LEU A 96 20.14 9.71 1.15
CA LEU A 96 20.09 9.20 2.51
C LEU A 96 20.78 10.26 3.36
N ILE A 97 20.02 11.28 3.77
CA ILE A 97 20.46 12.26 4.73
C ILE A 97 20.44 11.51 6.05
N THR A 98 21.53 10.82 6.34
CA THR A 98 21.74 10.06 7.58
C THR A 98 21.59 10.95 8.82
N SER A 99 21.59 12.28 8.67
CA SER A 99 21.30 13.22 9.75
C SER A 99 19.85 13.22 10.22
N ASP A 100 18.87 12.79 9.41
CA ASP A 100 17.44 12.76 9.81
C ASP A 100 16.98 11.41 10.38
N LEU A 101 17.83 10.38 10.33
CA LEU A 101 17.51 9.03 10.82
C LEU A 101 17.83 8.89 12.31
N ILE A 102 16.98 9.44 13.19
CA ILE A 102 17.17 9.35 14.65
C ILE A 102 17.29 7.87 15.09
N GLY A 103 18.42 7.53 15.72
CA GLY A 103 18.69 6.20 16.28
C GLY A 103 19.70 5.37 15.49
N ILE A 104 20.06 5.77 14.27
CA ILE A 104 21.10 5.10 13.46
C ILE A 104 22.48 5.75 13.65
N GLN A 105 22.52 7.02 14.07
CA GLN A 105 23.77 7.77 14.33
C GLN A 105 24.75 7.04 15.26
N PRO A 106 24.33 6.37 16.36
CA PRO A 106 25.27 5.70 17.26
C PRO A 106 26.05 4.57 16.57
N ARG A 107 25.38 3.81 15.69
CA ARG A 107 25.97 2.66 14.98
C ARG A 107 26.90 3.09 13.84
N VAL A 108 26.58 4.21 13.19
CA VAL A 108 27.46 4.82 12.17
C VAL A 108 28.74 5.35 12.81
N ALA A 109 28.64 6.05 13.95
CA ALA A 109 29.79 6.55 14.68
C ALA A 109 30.70 5.44 15.23
N GLU A 110 30.16 4.25 15.51
CA GLU A 110 30.95 3.08 15.93
C GLU A 110 31.78 2.52 14.77
N LEU A 111 31.20 2.44 13.56
CA LEU A 111 31.89 2.00 12.35
C LEU A 111 32.99 2.98 11.93
N GLU A 112 32.73 4.29 11.98
CA GLU A 112 33.73 5.31 11.62
C GLU A 112 34.94 5.31 12.57
N ARG A 113 34.76 4.94 13.84
CA ARG A 113 35.87 4.78 14.80
C ARG A 113 36.66 3.48 14.63
N SER A 114 36.18 2.57 13.79
CA SER A 114 36.81 1.27 13.54
C SER A 114 37.70 1.25 12.29
N CYS A 115 37.81 2.38 11.58
CA CYS A 115 38.85 2.67 10.59
C CYS A 115 39.91 3.60 11.19
#